data_AF-A0A6I9TBQ3-F1
#
_entry.id   AF-A0A6I9TBQ3-F1
#
_cell.length_a   1.000
_cell.length_b   1.000
_cell.length_c   1.000
_cell.angle_alpha   90.00
_cell.angle_beta   90.00
_cell.angle_gamma   90.00
#
_symmetry.space_group_name_H-M   'P 1'
#
loop_
_entity.id
_entity.type
_entity.pdbx_description
1 polymer ?
#
loop_
_entity_poly.entity_id
_entity_poly.type
_entity_poly.pdbx_seq_one_letter_code
_entity_poly.pdbx_strand_id
1 'polypeptide(L)'
;MTQYLAKVKEMMGKFDRCTINQIPRDENARADALSKFGSMMEGVKDRKITVMVKSVPVIEEKHLKTRLEGAKRAWVEELLGVLWACRTTPQIATGETPFYLFYGSKVVIPAEIREETTRVVQYEPKENSQERSFDLTVIEEGRDRAYAKILRYKSMMTKSYNRRVRSRSFQVGDLVLKKVEVTKHVGKLDPTWEGPYKVVEIRKKGTYTLQDMEGKNLP
;
A
#
# COMPACT_ATOMS: atom_id res chain seq x y z
N MET A 1 4.77 -34.23 -27.11
CA MET A 1 5.15 -35.39 -26.26
C MET A 1 6.30 -36.23 -26.83
N THR A 2 6.42 -36.39 -28.15
CA THR A 2 7.46 -37.22 -28.79
C THR A 2 8.90 -36.72 -28.58
N GLN A 3 9.12 -35.40 -28.54
CA GLN A 3 10.46 -34.81 -28.32
C GLN A 3 10.99 -35.04 -26.89
N TYR A 4 10.12 -34.95 -25.87
CA TYR A 4 10.48 -35.22 -24.48
C TYR A 4 10.85 -36.69 -24.27
N LEU A 5 10.09 -37.61 -24.88
CA LEU A 5 10.40 -39.04 -24.84
C LEU A 5 11.77 -39.36 -25.46
N ALA A 6 12.11 -38.73 -26.60
CA ALA A 6 13.40 -38.93 -27.25
C ALA A 6 14.56 -38.43 -26.37
N LYS A 7 14.40 -37.26 -25.73
CA LYS A 7 15.42 -36.68 -24.85
C LYS A 7 15.62 -37.48 -23.56
N VAL A 8 14.53 -38.00 -22.98
CA VAL A 8 14.59 -38.87 -21.81
C VAL A 8 15.29 -40.18 -22.14
N LYS A 9 14.99 -40.80 -23.28
CA LYS A 9 15.68 -42.02 -23.75
C LYS A 9 17.18 -41.79 -24.00
N GLU A 10 17.55 -40.66 -24.59
CA GLU A 10 18.96 -40.26 -24.78
C GLU A 10 19.69 -40.12 -23.44
N MET A 11 19.05 -39.53 -22.43
CA MET A 11 19.64 -39.35 -21.10
C MET A 11 19.69 -40.65 -20.30
N MET A 12 18.68 -41.52 -20.43
CA MET A 12 18.67 -42.83 -19.76
C MET A 12 19.81 -43.74 -20.22
N GLY A 13 20.25 -43.62 -21.48
CA GLY A 13 21.40 -44.38 -22.00
C GLY A 13 22.75 -43.96 -21.41
N LYS A 14 22.81 -42.87 -20.63
CA LYS A 14 24.03 -42.39 -19.95
C LYS A 14 24.22 -42.95 -18.54
N PHE A 15 23.28 -43.76 -18.06
CA PHE A 15 23.31 -44.31 -16.70
C PHE A 15 23.15 -45.83 -16.74
N ASP A 16 23.94 -46.54 -15.93
CA ASP A 16 23.95 -48.01 -15.87
C ASP A 16 22.64 -48.60 -15.30
N ARG A 17 21.86 -47.79 -14.56
CA ARG A 17 20.54 -48.17 -14.04
C ARG A 17 19.66 -46.93 -13.86
N CYS A 18 18.44 -46.97 -14.41
CA CYS A 18 17.45 -45.91 -14.28
C CYS A 18 16.12 -46.48 -13.79
N THR A 19 15.45 -45.75 -12.91
CA THR A 19 14.07 -46.03 -12.46
C THR A 19 13.21 -44.82 -12.74
N ILE A 20 12.03 -45.04 -13.33
CA ILE A 20 11.07 -43.98 -13.66
C ILE A 20 9.89 -44.15 -12.74
N ASN A 21 9.66 -43.16 -11.88
CA ASN A 21 8.48 -43.11 -11.03
C ASN A 21 7.49 -42.11 -11.64
N GLN A 22 6.28 -42.57 -11.90
CA GLN A 22 5.21 -41.73 -12.42
C GLN A 22 4.56 -40.96 -11.27
N ILE A 23 4.67 -39.63 -11.29
CA ILE A 23 4.06 -38.75 -10.29
C ILE A 23 2.64 -38.37 -10.76
N PRO A 24 1.61 -38.53 -9.91
CA PRO A 24 0.25 -38.10 -10.20
C PRO A 24 0.17 -36.60 -10.55
N ARG A 25 -0.76 -36.23 -11.43
CA ARG A 25 -0.81 -34.90 -12.04
C ARG A 25 -1.17 -33.79 -11.03
N ASP A 26 -1.95 -34.17 -10.04
CA ASP A 26 -2.37 -33.42 -8.86
C ASP A 26 -1.19 -33.03 -7.96
N GLU A 27 -0.19 -33.91 -7.82
CA GLU A 27 1.05 -33.61 -7.08
C GLU A 27 2.06 -32.79 -7.93
N ASN A 28 1.95 -32.87 -9.25
CA ASN A 28 2.83 -32.15 -10.18
C ASN A 28 2.39 -30.71 -10.49
N ALA A 29 1.30 -30.24 -9.87
CA ALA A 29 0.74 -28.90 -10.11
C ALA A 29 1.75 -27.77 -9.88
N ARG A 30 2.67 -27.93 -8.92
CA ARG A 30 3.74 -26.96 -8.62
C ARG A 30 4.79 -26.89 -9.72
N ALA A 31 5.25 -28.05 -10.22
CA ALA A 31 6.25 -28.10 -11.29
C ALA A 31 5.66 -27.59 -12.62
N ASP A 32 4.39 -27.88 -12.90
CA ASP A 32 3.68 -27.35 -14.07
C ASP A 32 3.52 -25.82 -13.99
N ALA A 33 3.24 -25.27 -12.81
CA ALA A 33 3.18 -23.82 -12.60
C ALA A 33 4.56 -23.17 -12.82
N LEU A 34 5.63 -23.77 -12.30
CA LEU A 34 7.02 -23.31 -12.49
C LEU A 34 7.46 -23.39 -13.95
N SER A 35 7.13 -24.48 -14.65
CA SER A 35 7.45 -24.66 -16.07
C SER A 35 6.75 -23.63 -16.94
N LYS A 36 5.46 -23.34 -16.69
CA LYS A 36 4.72 -22.25 -17.35
C LYS A 36 5.34 -20.88 -17.04
N PHE A 37 5.78 -20.65 -15.81
CA PHE A 37 6.47 -19.42 -15.45
C PHE A 37 7.81 -19.28 -16.18
N GLY A 38 8.57 -20.37 -16.29
CA GLY A 38 9.86 -20.41 -16.98
C GLY A 38 9.76 -20.22 -18.49
N SER A 39 8.75 -20.81 -19.14
CA SER A 39 8.51 -20.61 -20.58
C SER A 39 7.98 -19.23 -20.92
N MET A 40 7.34 -18.53 -19.96
CA MET A 40 7.00 -17.11 -20.09
C MET A 40 8.21 -16.18 -19.95
N MET A 41 9.38 -16.69 -19.55
CA MET A 41 10.61 -15.92 -19.35
C MET A 41 11.69 -16.15 -20.43
N GLU A 42 11.37 -16.80 -21.56
CA GLU A 42 12.33 -16.95 -22.66
C GLU A 42 12.84 -15.57 -23.15
N GLY A 43 14.14 -15.32 -22.92
CA GLY A 43 14.82 -14.03 -23.16
C GLY A 43 15.72 -13.55 -22.00
N VAL A 44 15.54 -14.15 -20.82
CA VAL A 44 16.26 -14.01 -19.54
C VAL A 44 17.79 -14.22 -19.51
N LYS A 45 18.65 -13.60 -20.33
CA LYS A 45 20.10 -13.94 -20.37
C LYS A 45 20.96 -13.52 -19.16
N ASP A 46 20.47 -12.68 -18.26
CA ASP A 46 21.21 -12.28 -17.06
C ASP A 46 20.47 -12.67 -15.78
N ARG A 47 21.16 -13.38 -14.88
CA ARG A 47 20.71 -13.64 -13.50
C ARG A 47 20.73 -12.34 -12.70
N LYS A 48 19.78 -11.44 -12.96
CA LYS A 48 19.33 -10.45 -11.97
C LYS A 48 18.29 -11.11 -11.10
N ILE A 49 18.58 -11.26 -9.80
CA ILE A 49 17.56 -11.57 -8.82
C ILE A 49 16.57 -10.41 -8.85
N THR A 50 15.43 -10.61 -9.48
CA THR A 50 14.33 -9.65 -9.46
C THR A 50 13.80 -9.63 -8.03
N VAL A 51 14.30 -8.71 -7.21
CA VAL A 51 13.63 -8.35 -5.95
C VAL A 51 12.27 -7.79 -6.36
N MET A 52 11.24 -8.61 -6.23
CA MET A 52 9.86 -8.23 -6.46
C MET A 52 9.45 -7.24 -5.37
N VAL A 53 9.79 -5.96 -5.57
CA VAL A 53 9.19 -4.86 -4.81
C VAL A 53 7.76 -4.74 -5.30
N LYS A 54 6.86 -5.49 -4.69
CA LYS A 54 5.43 -5.33 -4.94
C LYS A 54 5.04 -3.90 -4.56
N SER A 55 4.56 -3.13 -5.52
CA SER A 55 4.02 -1.78 -5.33
C SER A 55 2.69 -1.78 -4.56
N VAL A 56 2.16 -2.96 -4.25
CA VAL A 56 0.90 -3.20 -3.54
C VAL A 56 1.19 -4.04 -2.30
N PRO A 57 0.57 -3.77 -1.14
CA PRO A 57 0.70 -4.57 0.07
C PRO A 57 0.69 -6.09 -0.18
N VAL A 58 1.51 -6.83 0.58
CA VAL A 58 1.44 -8.30 0.65
C VAL A 58 0.07 -8.77 1.17
N ILE A 59 -0.59 -7.94 2.00
CA ILE A 59 -1.94 -8.19 2.50
C ILE A 59 -2.90 -7.23 1.80
N GLU A 60 -3.66 -7.73 0.82
CA GLU A 60 -4.64 -6.92 0.12
C GLU A 60 -5.67 -6.30 1.09
N GLU A 61 -6.00 -5.02 0.90
CA GLU A 61 -6.96 -4.28 1.74
C GLU A 61 -8.31 -5.02 1.88
N LYS A 62 -8.70 -5.77 0.85
CA LYS A 62 -9.89 -6.63 0.85
C LYS A 62 -9.81 -7.73 1.92
N HIS A 63 -8.65 -8.37 2.07
CA HIS A 63 -8.45 -9.44 3.06
C HIS A 63 -8.50 -8.91 4.50
N LEU A 64 -7.93 -7.72 4.73
CA LEU A 64 -8.03 -7.02 6.02
C LEU A 64 -9.48 -6.65 6.34
N LYS A 65 -10.23 -6.14 5.37
CA LYS A 65 -11.66 -5.82 5.52
C LYS A 65 -12.49 -7.05 5.88
N THR A 66 -12.32 -8.16 5.16
CA THR A 66 -13.05 -9.41 5.42
C THR A 66 -12.77 -9.97 6.82
N ARG A 67 -11.51 -9.91 7.29
CA ARG A 67 -11.16 -10.32 8.65
C ARG A 67 -11.79 -9.41 9.71
N LEU A 68 -11.77 -8.09 9.50
CA LEU A 68 -12.41 -7.14 10.41
C LEU A 68 -13.94 -7.32 10.46
N GLU A 69 -14.58 -7.56 9.31
CA GLU A 69 -16.01 -7.82 9.20
C GLU A 69 -16.42 -9.11 9.91
N GLY A 70 -15.60 -10.17 9.79
CA GLY A 70 -15.77 -11.42 10.54
C GLY A 70 -15.62 -11.25 12.05
N ALA A 71 -14.66 -10.41 12.48
CA ALA A 71 -14.40 -10.14 13.89
C ALA A 71 -15.51 -9.33 14.59
N LYS A 72 -16.37 -8.62 13.85
CA LYS A 72 -17.48 -7.76 14.36
C LYS A 72 -17.05 -6.85 15.53
N ARG A 73 -17.15 -7.35 16.77
CA ARG A 73 -16.83 -6.64 18.03
C ARG A 73 -15.44 -6.97 18.60
N ALA A 74 -14.76 -7.99 18.10
CA ALA A 74 -13.43 -8.43 18.53
C ALA A 74 -12.28 -7.82 17.71
N TRP A 75 -12.49 -6.66 17.10
CA TRP A 75 -11.47 -5.98 16.29
C TRP A 75 -10.16 -5.71 17.06
N VAL A 76 -10.22 -5.68 18.40
CA VAL A 76 -9.06 -5.56 19.28
C VAL A 76 -8.08 -6.73 19.07
N GLU A 77 -8.58 -7.94 18.84
CA GLU A 77 -7.77 -9.13 18.57
C GLU A 77 -7.03 -9.02 17.22
N GLU A 78 -7.62 -8.31 16.27
CA GLU A 78 -7.06 -8.05 14.94
C GLU A 78 -6.11 -6.83 14.91
N LEU A 79 -6.14 -5.97 15.93
CA LEU A 79 -5.42 -4.69 15.96
C LEU A 79 -3.91 -4.87 15.73
N LEU A 80 -3.30 -5.84 16.40
CA LEU A 80 -1.85 -6.10 16.25
C LEU A 80 -1.50 -6.53 14.82
N GLY A 81 -2.35 -7.36 14.20
CA GLY A 81 -2.18 -7.79 12.81
C GLY A 81 -2.33 -6.63 11.83
N VAL A 82 -3.32 -5.75 12.04
CA VAL A 82 -3.52 -4.55 11.22
C VAL A 82 -2.35 -3.57 11.36
N LEU A 83 -1.89 -3.32 12.59
CA LEU A 83 -0.74 -2.45 12.85
C LEU A 83 0.52 -3.00 12.19
N TRP A 84 0.76 -4.31 12.29
CA TRP A 84 1.85 -4.97 11.58
C TRP A 84 1.75 -4.74 10.08
N ALA A 85 0.61 -5.06 9.48
CA ALA A 85 0.37 -4.86 8.04
C ALA A 85 0.63 -3.42 7.60
N CYS A 86 0.14 -2.43 8.37
CA CYS A 86 0.35 -1.01 8.10
C CYS A 86 1.84 -0.60 8.16
N ARG A 87 2.61 -1.18 9.08
CA ARG A 87 4.04 -0.87 9.26
C ARG A 87 4.92 -1.53 8.20
N THR A 88 4.55 -2.72 7.72
CA THR A 88 5.37 -3.53 6.80
C THR A 88 4.96 -3.40 5.34
N THR A 89 3.88 -2.69 5.06
CA THR A 89 3.38 -2.44 3.69
C THR A 89 3.92 -1.11 3.15
N PRO A 90 4.40 -1.07 1.90
CA PRO A 90 4.77 0.19 1.26
C PRO A 90 3.55 1.10 1.10
N GLN A 91 3.63 2.35 1.55
CA GLN A 91 2.54 3.31 1.34
C GLN A 91 2.60 3.89 -0.08
N ILE A 92 1.44 4.11 -0.70
CA ILE A 92 1.36 4.67 -2.06
C ILE A 92 2.06 6.04 -2.17
N ALA A 93 1.95 6.86 -1.12
CA ALA A 93 2.52 8.22 -1.12
C ALA A 93 4.06 8.23 -1.03
N THR A 94 4.66 7.29 -0.30
CA THR A 94 6.12 7.22 -0.07
C THR A 94 6.81 6.19 -0.96
N GLY A 95 6.08 5.18 -1.42
CA GLY A 95 6.61 3.97 -2.04
C GLY A 95 7.46 3.10 -1.12
N GLU A 96 7.53 3.43 0.18
CA GLU A 96 8.36 2.75 1.19
C GLU A 96 7.51 2.32 2.39
N THR A 97 7.98 1.33 3.14
CA THR A 97 7.28 0.88 4.36
C THR A 97 7.57 1.86 5.51
N PRO A 98 6.59 2.14 6.40
CA PRO A 98 6.85 2.92 7.60
C PRO A 98 7.95 2.33 8.48
N PHE A 99 8.06 0.99 8.54
CA PHE A 99 9.12 0.31 9.27
C PHE A 99 10.51 0.68 8.73
N TYR A 100 10.71 0.65 7.40
CA TYR A 100 11.98 1.03 6.78
C TYR A 100 12.35 2.48 7.09
N LEU A 101 11.41 3.41 6.93
CA LEU A 101 11.66 4.83 7.19
C LEU A 101 12.01 5.12 8.65
N PHE A 102 11.50 4.32 9.60
CA PHE A 102 11.81 4.47 11.02
C PHE A 102 13.11 3.78 11.42
N TYR A 103 13.29 2.50 11.06
CA TYR A 103 14.38 1.65 11.55
C TYR A 103 15.61 1.58 10.66
N GLY A 104 15.54 2.06 9.42
CA GLY A 104 16.66 2.03 8.47
C GLY A 104 16.74 0.79 7.60
N SER A 105 15.99 -0.27 7.92
CA SER A 105 16.07 -1.54 7.21
C SER A 105 14.69 -2.17 6.98
N LYS A 106 14.59 -3.07 5.98
CA LYS A 106 13.35 -3.80 5.73
C LYS A 106 13.13 -4.84 6.82
N VAL A 107 11.90 -4.92 7.30
CA VAL A 107 11.48 -5.94 8.26
C VAL A 107 11.71 -7.35 7.69
N VAL A 108 12.02 -8.31 8.55
CA VAL A 108 11.91 -9.74 8.23
C VAL A 108 10.49 -10.15 8.58
N ILE A 109 9.68 -10.48 7.58
CA ILE A 109 8.28 -10.87 7.80
C ILE A 109 8.20 -12.36 8.21
N PRO A 110 7.13 -12.79 8.91
CA PRO A 110 6.97 -14.20 9.29
C PRO A 110 7.06 -15.20 8.12
N ALA A 111 6.63 -14.81 6.93
CA ALA A 111 6.78 -15.63 5.73
C ALA A 111 8.26 -15.86 5.35
N GLU A 112 9.14 -14.87 5.53
CA GLU A 112 10.58 -15.03 5.26
C GLU A 112 11.25 -16.01 6.22
N ILE A 113 10.75 -16.09 7.46
CA ILE A 113 11.20 -17.05 8.47
C ILE A 113 10.72 -18.45 8.12
N ARG A 114 9.45 -18.60 7.78
CA ARG A 114 8.85 -19.90 7.43
C ARG A 114 9.48 -20.52 6.19
N GLU A 115 9.81 -19.71 5.20
CA GLU A 115 10.41 -20.15 3.94
C GLU A 115 11.94 -20.21 4.00
N GLU A 116 12.55 -19.97 5.17
CA GLU A 116 14.01 -19.97 5.36
C GLU A 116 14.74 -19.19 4.25
N THR A 117 14.31 -17.95 4.04
CA THR A 117 14.92 -17.10 3.01
C THR A 117 16.41 -16.88 3.28
N THR A 118 17.18 -16.52 2.25
CA THR A 118 18.62 -16.26 2.36
C THR A 118 18.97 -15.32 3.51
N ARG A 119 18.16 -14.27 3.73
CA ARG A 119 18.31 -13.32 4.85
C ARG A 119 18.26 -13.99 6.24
N VAL A 120 17.52 -15.08 6.37
CA VAL A 120 17.34 -15.84 7.60
C VAL A 120 18.41 -16.93 7.72
N VAL A 121 18.68 -17.66 6.64
CA VAL A 121 19.64 -18.78 6.62
C VAL A 121 21.08 -18.31 6.76
N GLN A 122 21.44 -17.17 6.15
CA GLN A 122 22.81 -16.63 6.17
C GLN A 122 23.00 -15.57 7.25
N TYR A 123 22.15 -15.55 8.27
CA TYR A 123 22.26 -14.56 9.34
C TYR A 123 23.51 -14.82 10.19
N GLU A 124 24.48 -13.90 10.13
CA GLU A 124 25.65 -13.87 10.99
C GLU A 124 25.61 -12.59 11.86
N PRO A 125 25.56 -12.70 13.21
CA PRO A 125 25.40 -11.56 14.11
C PRO A 125 26.44 -10.44 13.91
N LYS A 126 27.71 -10.80 13.65
CA LYS A 126 28.80 -9.84 13.48
C LYS A 126 28.66 -9.03 12.19
N GLU A 127 28.41 -9.71 11.07
CA GLU A 127 28.22 -9.07 9.76
C GLU A 127 26.95 -8.21 9.75
N ASN A 128 25.84 -8.73 10.28
CA ASN A 128 24.58 -7.98 10.40
C ASN A 128 24.75 -6.69 11.22
N SER A 129 25.61 -6.67 12.23
CA SER A 129 25.88 -5.46 13.02
C SER A 129 26.58 -4.38 12.19
N GLN A 130 27.51 -4.78 11.31
CA GLN A 130 28.19 -3.87 10.38
C GLN A 130 27.23 -3.36 9.31
N GLU A 131 26.44 -4.26 8.69
CA GLU A 131 25.40 -3.87 7.73
C GLU A 131 24.39 -2.91 8.36
N ARG A 132 23.97 -3.17 9.61
CA ARG A 132 23.03 -2.30 10.31
C ARG A 132 23.60 -0.90 10.55
N SER A 133 24.91 -0.79 10.82
CA SER A 133 25.56 0.51 10.93
C SER A 133 25.56 1.26 9.60
N PHE A 134 25.77 0.55 8.49
CA PHE A 134 25.68 1.14 7.15
C PHE A 134 24.27 1.61 6.82
N ASP A 135 23.25 0.77 7.06
CA ASP A 135 21.83 1.13 6.87
C ASP A 135 21.44 2.42 7.61
N LEU A 136 21.88 2.56 8.85
CA LEU A 136 21.64 3.77 9.66
C LEU A 136 22.36 5.01 9.13
N THR A 137 23.48 4.82 8.42
CA THR A 137 24.21 5.93 7.80
C THR A 137 23.50 6.43 6.55
N VAL A 138 22.89 5.53 5.76
CA VAL A 138 22.26 5.87 4.46
C VAL A 138 20.76 6.16 4.55
N ILE A 139 20.12 5.91 5.71
CA ILE A 139 18.65 6.05 5.83
C ILE A 139 18.16 7.48 5.57
N GLU A 140 18.94 8.51 5.87
CA GLU A 140 18.55 9.90 5.61
C GLU A 140 18.31 10.15 4.11
N GLU A 141 19.15 9.60 3.23
CA GLU A 141 18.92 9.68 1.78
C GLU A 141 17.61 8.96 1.37
N GLY A 142 17.32 7.84 2.05
CA GLY A 142 16.06 7.10 1.88
C GLY A 142 14.85 7.94 2.30
N ARG A 143 14.94 8.66 3.42
CA ARG A 143 13.90 9.55 3.94
C ARG A 143 13.68 10.74 3.01
N ASP A 144 14.74 11.36 2.51
CA ASP A 144 14.67 12.47 1.55
C ASP A 144 13.97 12.05 0.26
N ARG A 145 14.33 10.86 -0.27
CA ARG A 145 13.67 10.30 -1.45
C ARG A 145 12.18 10.03 -1.21
N ALA A 146 11.84 9.48 -0.05
CA ALA A 146 10.44 9.27 0.34
C ALA A 146 9.69 10.60 0.49
N TYR A 147 10.33 11.62 1.08
CA TYR A 147 9.76 12.96 1.24
C TYR A 147 9.48 13.63 -0.11
N ALA A 148 10.41 13.54 -1.06
CA ALA A 148 10.21 14.03 -2.43
C ALA A 148 8.99 13.36 -3.11
N LYS A 149 8.80 12.05 -2.91
CA LYS A 149 7.60 11.33 -3.40
C LYS A 149 6.32 11.84 -2.72
N ILE A 150 6.34 12.08 -1.41
CA ILE A 150 5.19 12.66 -0.68
C ILE A 150 4.80 14.01 -1.29
N LEU A 151 5.76 14.91 -1.53
CA LEU A 151 5.50 16.22 -2.11
C LEU A 151 4.87 16.11 -3.50
N ARG A 152 5.40 15.21 -4.34
CA ARG A 152 4.84 14.92 -5.67
C ARG A 152 3.41 14.37 -5.56
N TYR A 153 3.19 13.40 -4.68
CA TYR A 153 1.88 12.79 -4.46
C TYR A 153 0.84 13.82 -3.99
N LYS A 154 1.20 14.66 -3.01
CA LYS A 154 0.36 15.78 -2.56
C LYS A 154 0.05 16.73 -3.70
N SER A 155 1.03 17.14 -4.50
CA SER A 155 0.82 18.02 -5.66
C SER A 155 -0.17 17.42 -6.67
N MET A 156 -0.02 16.13 -7.00
CA MET A 156 -0.93 15.43 -7.91
C MET A 156 -2.36 15.35 -7.35
N MET A 157 -2.50 15.00 -6.07
CA MET A 157 -3.81 14.99 -5.41
C MET A 157 -4.45 16.38 -5.40
N THR A 158 -3.71 17.42 -5.04
CA THR A 158 -4.20 18.81 -5.05
C THR A 158 -4.65 19.23 -6.44
N LYS A 159 -3.87 18.93 -7.50
CA LYS A 159 -4.27 19.22 -8.89
C LYS A 159 -5.54 18.48 -9.27
N SER A 160 -5.64 17.18 -8.96
CA SER A 160 -6.82 16.38 -9.29
C SER A 160 -8.08 16.83 -8.54
N TYR A 161 -7.93 17.29 -7.30
CA TYR A 161 -9.02 17.87 -6.52
C TYR A 161 -9.43 19.22 -7.12
N ASN A 162 -8.48 20.15 -7.23
CA ASN A 162 -8.72 21.51 -7.73
C ASN A 162 -9.29 21.54 -9.15
N ARG A 163 -8.95 20.57 -10.01
CA ARG A 163 -9.54 20.43 -11.35
C ARG A 163 -11.07 20.36 -11.34
N ARG A 164 -11.65 19.78 -10.28
CA ARG A 164 -13.11 19.61 -10.12
C ARG A 164 -13.74 20.72 -9.27
N VAL A 165 -12.94 21.56 -8.61
CA VAL A 165 -13.43 22.63 -7.76
C VAL A 165 -13.71 23.86 -8.61
N ARG A 166 -14.97 24.28 -8.66
CA ARG A 166 -15.33 25.60 -9.18
C ARG A 166 -15.08 26.62 -8.07
N SER A 167 -14.02 27.41 -8.22
CA SER A 167 -13.75 28.51 -7.30
C SER A 167 -14.92 29.49 -7.34
N ARG A 168 -15.58 29.69 -6.19
CA ARG A 168 -16.56 30.75 -5.99
C ARG A 168 -16.01 31.71 -4.93
N SER A 169 -16.02 32.99 -5.26
CA SER A 169 -15.73 34.08 -4.33
C SER A 169 -17.03 34.84 -4.09
N PHE A 170 -17.28 35.19 -2.84
CA PHE A 170 -18.42 36.01 -2.44
C PHE A 170 -17.95 37.43 -2.14
N GLN A 171 -18.82 38.39 -2.43
CA GLN A 171 -18.63 39.80 -2.08
C GLN A 171 -19.40 40.15 -0.82
N VAL A 172 -19.02 41.25 -0.18
CA VAL A 172 -19.80 41.81 0.93
C VAL A 172 -21.19 42.18 0.41
N GLY A 173 -22.21 41.69 1.10
CA GLY A 173 -23.61 41.85 0.70
C GLY A 173 -24.25 40.62 0.06
N ASP A 174 -23.46 39.65 -0.41
CA ASP A 174 -24.00 38.42 -1.01
C ASP A 174 -24.76 37.58 0.03
N LEU A 175 -25.86 36.97 -0.41
CA LEU A 175 -26.60 35.99 0.38
C LEU A 175 -26.06 34.58 0.12
N VAL A 176 -25.74 33.87 1.20
CA VAL A 176 -25.16 32.53 1.16
C VAL A 176 -25.89 31.59 2.12
N LEU A 177 -25.88 30.31 1.78
CA LEU A 177 -26.31 29.25 2.68
C LEU A 177 -25.09 28.62 3.35
N LYS A 178 -25.17 28.41 4.65
CA LYS A 178 -24.14 27.73 5.43
C LYS A 178 -24.52 26.26 5.56
N LYS A 179 -23.54 25.36 5.41
CA LYS A 179 -23.78 23.94 5.60
C LYS A 179 -23.99 23.65 7.09
N VAL A 180 -25.05 22.95 7.43
CA VAL A 180 -25.36 22.55 8.81
C VAL A 180 -24.33 21.51 9.27
N GLU A 181 -23.90 21.62 10.52
CA GLU A 181 -23.01 20.64 11.14
C GLU A 181 -23.74 19.30 11.33
N VAL A 182 -23.05 18.19 11.08
CA VAL A 182 -23.64 16.84 11.16
C VAL A 182 -24.22 16.54 12.55
N THR A 183 -23.66 17.14 13.61
CA THR A 183 -24.12 17.02 14.99
C THR A 183 -25.49 17.65 15.25
N LYS A 184 -25.95 18.56 14.39
CA LYS A 184 -27.25 19.23 14.50
C LYS A 184 -28.36 18.53 13.72
N HIS A 185 -28.04 17.50 12.94
CA HIS A 185 -29.05 16.67 12.30
C HIS A 185 -29.63 15.69 13.33
N VAL A 186 -30.91 15.86 13.64
CA VAL A 186 -31.71 14.98 14.48
C VAL A 186 -32.37 13.88 13.65
N GLY A 187 -32.62 14.13 12.35
CA GLY A 187 -33.24 13.21 11.41
C GLY A 187 -32.59 13.18 10.02
N LYS A 188 -32.80 12.08 9.29
CA LYS A 188 -32.28 11.87 7.92
C LYS A 188 -32.82 12.88 6.89
N LEU A 189 -33.94 13.53 7.20
CA LEU A 189 -34.62 14.50 6.35
C LEU A 189 -34.36 15.96 6.77
N ASP A 190 -33.46 16.18 7.71
CA ASP A 190 -33.14 17.54 8.15
C ASP A 190 -32.43 18.31 7.02
N PRO A 191 -32.71 19.62 6.88
CA PRO A 191 -32.06 20.44 5.87
C PRO A 191 -30.54 20.42 6.06
N THR A 192 -29.80 20.11 4.99
CA THR A 192 -28.32 20.12 5.01
C THR A 192 -27.73 21.54 5.04
N TRP A 193 -28.55 22.55 4.75
CA TRP A 193 -28.15 23.94 4.62
C TRP A 193 -29.04 24.84 5.49
N GLU A 194 -28.42 25.78 6.20
CA GLU A 194 -29.04 26.82 7.04
C GLU A 194 -28.83 28.20 6.39
N GLY A 195 -29.79 29.11 6.61
CA GLY A 195 -29.74 30.48 6.08
C GLY A 195 -31.06 30.89 5.42
N PRO A 196 -31.09 32.04 4.72
CA PRO A 196 -29.96 32.78 4.16
C PRO A 196 -29.18 33.62 5.16
N TYR A 197 -27.86 33.75 4.94
CA TYR A 197 -26.97 34.66 5.67
C TYR A 197 -26.33 35.67 4.72
N LYS A 198 -26.06 36.87 5.20
CA LYS A 198 -25.38 37.92 4.46
C LYS A 198 -23.88 37.92 4.78
N VAL A 199 -23.04 38.03 3.74
CA VAL A 199 -21.60 38.23 3.91
C VAL A 199 -21.35 39.67 4.35
N VAL A 200 -20.74 39.88 5.52
CA VAL A 200 -20.44 41.22 6.06
C VAL A 200 -18.98 41.59 5.87
N GLU A 201 -18.08 40.61 5.95
CA GLU A 201 -16.65 40.84 5.91
C GLU A 201 -15.94 39.67 5.24
N ILE A 202 -14.93 39.97 4.41
CA ILE A 202 -14.04 38.99 3.80
C ILE A 202 -12.72 39.03 4.60
N ARG A 203 -12.48 38.01 5.44
CA ARG A 203 -11.26 37.96 6.26
C ARG A 203 -10.04 37.50 5.47
N LYS A 204 -10.18 36.37 4.78
CA LYS A 204 -9.17 35.74 3.93
C LYS A 204 -9.85 35.08 2.75
N LYS A 205 -9.10 34.75 1.70
CA LYS A 205 -9.64 34.03 0.54
C LYS A 205 -10.30 32.72 0.98
N GLY A 206 -11.63 32.64 0.90
CA GLY A 206 -12.43 31.48 1.32
C GLY A 206 -12.93 31.51 2.78
N THR A 207 -12.69 32.58 3.54
CA THR A 207 -13.17 32.76 4.91
C THR A 207 -13.97 34.06 5.02
N TYR A 208 -15.23 33.94 5.40
CA TYR A 208 -16.21 35.03 5.41
C TYR A 208 -16.86 35.13 6.78
N THR A 209 -17.08 36.36 7.26
CA THR A 209 -17.94 36.62 8.42
C THR A 209 -19.38 36.75 7.93
N LEU A 210 -20.29 35.98 8.52
CA LEU A 210 -21.70 35.93 8.13
C LEU A 210 -22.59 36.61 9.17
N GLN A 211 -23.68 37.21 8.72
CA GLN A 211 -24.72 37.81 9.55
C GLN A 211 -26.07 37.24 9.17
N ASP A 212 -26.92 36.96 10.16
CA ASP A 212 -28.29 36.56 9.90
C ASP A 212 -29.16 37.74 9.42
N MET A 213 -30.39 37.44 9.04
CA MET A 213 -31.33 38.45 8.54
C MET A 213 -31.85 39.37 9.65
N GLU A 214 -31.60 39.03 10.92
CA GLU A 214 -31.97 39.80 12.12
C GLU A 214 -30.83 40.74 12.57
N GLY A 215 -29.68 40.70 11.89
CA GLY A 215 -28.54 41.57 12.12
C GLY A 215 -27.52 41.03 13.13
N LYS A 216 -27.65 39.78 13.58
CA LYS A 216 -26.67 39.14 14.47
C LYS A 216 -25.58 38.42 13.68
N ASN A 217 -24.33 38.72 14.04
CA ASN A 217 -23.17 38.08 13.44
C ASN A 217 -23.00 36.64 13.95
N LEU A 218 -22.65 35.74 13.04
CA LEU A 218 -22.33 34.37 13.39
C LEU A 218 -20.89 34.30 13.94
N PRO A 219 -20.65 33.42 14.94
CA PRO A 219 -19.32 33.21 15.50
C PRO A 219 -18.34 32.58 14.50
#